data_AF-A0AAD7U778-F1
#
_entry.id   AF-A0AAD7U778-F1
#
_cell.length_a   1.000
_cell.length_b   1.000
_cell.length_c   1.000
_cell.angle_alpha   90.00
_cell.angle_beta   90.00
_cell.angle_gamma   90.00
#
_symmetry.space_group_name_H-M   'P 1'
#
loop_
_entity.id
_entity.type
_entity.pdbx_description
1 polymer ?
#
loop_
_entity_poly.entity_id
_entity_poly.type
_entity_poly.pdbx_seq_one_letter_code
_entity_poly.pdbx_strand_id
1 'polypeptide(L)'
;MNIVVEHDECFSRTLKDEFGRPLRTRGEMLKKGGSRNVRASLSGRRNWQERYFSLDIDRGELRYFEDASMGAQKGLVQLTAETQIQRSAPNLKGKHGRGVEEQELHYFELTACKDDRGVLREGPFQVRARSAQELEEWQASIDFSLQLVRAAANQVAVDDLKPNAPLVAELAETLKRRSDSLAPPPCDSSKMIDTLP
;
A
#
# COMPACT_ATOMS: atom_id res chain seq x y z
N MET A 1 6.57 9.37 36.11
CA MET A 1 5.20 9.73 35.68
C MET A 1 4.68 8.55 34.86
N ASN A 2 3.69 7.82 35.37
CA ASN A 2 3.03 6.75 34.62
C ASN A 2 2.07 7.41 33.64
N ILE A 3 2.39 7.38 32.35
CA ILE A 3 1.44 7.75 31.31
C ILE A 3 0.52 6.54 31.16
N VAL A 4 -0.66 6.61 31.77
CA VAL A 4 -1.76 5.70 31.46
C VAL A 4 -2.24 6.13 30.08
N VAL A 5 -1.70 5.51 29.04
CA VAL A 5 -2.26 5.64 27.69
C VAL A 5 -3.62 4.96 27.76
N GLU A 6 -4.71 5.74 27.70
CA GLU A 6 -6.05 5.19 27.64
C GLU A 6 -6.11 4.20 26.46
N HIS A 7 -6.42 2.93 26.76
CA HIS A 7 -6.40 1.83 25.79
C HIS A 7 -7.28 2.11 24.55
N ASP A 8 -8.28 2.98 24.69
CA ASP A 8 -9.26 3.31 23.64
C ASP A 8 -8.69 4.16 22.48
N GLU A 9 -7.52 4.78 22.64
CA GLU A 9 -6.89 5.56 21.56
C GLU A 9 -5.97 4.71 20.66
N CYS A 10 -5.66 3.49 21.08
CA CYS A 10 -4.76 2.59 20.34
C CYS A 10 -5.47 1.82 19.22
N PHE A 11 -6.79 1.71 19.28
CA PHE A 11 -7.58 0.87 18.39
C PHE A 11 -8.61 1.68 17.61
N SER A 12 -8.93 1.22 16.41
CA SER A 12 -10.02 1.77 15.62
C SER A 12 -11.35 1.47 16.30
N ARG A 13 -12.22 2.49 16.37
CA ARG A 13 -13.57 2.35 16.92
C ARG A 13 -14.54 1.68 15.95
N THR A 14 -14.22 1.70 14.66
CA THR A 14 -15.13 1.28 13.59
C THR A 14 -14.60 0.09 12.81
N LEU A 15 -13.28 0.00 12.61
CA LEU A 15 -12.66 -1.05 11.80
C LEU A 15 -12.30 -2.25 12.65
N LYS A 16 -12.60 -3.43 12.12
CA LYS A 16 -12.39 -4.72 12.78
C LYS A 16 -11.72 -5.70 11.83
N ASP A 17 -10.96 -6.64 12.38
CA ASP A 17 -10.42 -7.77 11.63
C ASP A 17 -11.52 -8.78 11.27
N GLU A 18 -11.12 -9.85 10.57
CA GLU A 18 -12.01 -10.94 10.14
C GLU A 18 -12.69 -11.68 11.31
N PHE A 19 -12.15 -11.55 12.53
CA PHE A 19 -12.71 -12.14 13.75
C PHE A 19 -13.54 -11.14 14.58
N GLY A 20 -13.74 -9.91 14.07
CA GLY A 20 -14.51 -8.87 14.75
C GLY A 20 -13.74 -8.13 15.86
N ARG A 21 -12.42 -8.32 15.97
CA ARG A 21 -11.55 -7.60 16.92
C ARG A 21 -11.18 -6.23 16.34
N PRO A 22 -11.18 -5.15 17.15
CA PRO A 22 -10.84 -3.83 16.65
C PRO A 22 -9.39 -3.76 16.16
N LEU A 23 -9.14 -3.07 15.05
CA LEU A 23 -7.80 -2.94 14.47
C LEU A 23 -6.94 -1.96 15.26
N ARG A 24 -5.68 -2.30 15.53
CA ARG A 24 -4.70 -1.41 16.17
C ARG A 24 -4.26 -0.33 15.19
N THR A 25 -4.41 0.92 15.59
CA THR A 25 -4.00 2.09 14.80
C THR A 25 -2.84 2.85 15.44
N ARG A 26 -2.60 2.69 16.74
CA ARG A 26 -1.50 3.36 17.44
C ARG A 26 -0.85 2.46 18.49
N GLY A 27 0.36 2.82 18.86
CA GLY A 27 1.09 2.15 19.94
C GLY A 27 2.60 2.19 19.77
N GLU A 28 3.31 1.74 20.78
CA GLU A 28 4.77 1.76 20.82
C GLU A 28 5.35 0.50 20.19
N MET A 29 6.39 0.66 19.37
CA MET A 29 7.20 -0.44 18.87
C MET A 29 8.67 -0.03 18.87
N LEU A 30 9.56 -1.02 18.95
CA LEU A 30 10.96 -0.82 18.66
C LEU A 30 11.17 -0.81 17.15
N LYS A 31 11.83 0.22 16.64
CA LYS A 31 12.21 0.36 15.24
C LYS A 31 13.71 0.20 15.08
N LYS A 32 14.16 -0.56 14.08
CA LYS A 32 15.59 -0.62 13.75
C LYS A 32 16.06 0.65 13.05
N GLY A 33 17.21 1.19 13.45
CA GLY A 33 17.85 2.32 12.79
C GLY A 33 18.05 2.07 11.29
N GLY A 34 17.78 3.08 10.46
CA GLY A 34 17.95 2.98 9.01
C GLY A 34 19.42 2.82 8.61
N SER A 35 19.67 2.07 7.53
CA SER A 35 20.99 2.02 6.90
C SER A 35 21.29 3.38 6.28
N ARG A 36 22.10 4.22 6.92
CA ARG A 36 22.74 5.32 6.17
C ARG A 36 23.72 4.70 5.18
N ASN A 37 23.69 5.19 3.95
CA ASN A 37 24.58 4.89 2.85
C ASN A 37 25.95 4.32 3.28
N VAL A 38 26.33 3.23 2.62
CA VAL A 38 27.58 2.44 2.80
C VAL A 38 28.87 3.30 2.74
N ARG A 39 28.79 4.59 2.36
CA ARG A 39 29.92 5.53 2.34
C ARG A 39 30.06 6.44 3.56
N ALA A 40 29.09 6.47 4.47
CA ALA A 40 29.08 7.44 5.57
C ALA A 40 28.70 6.82 6.92
N SER A 41 29.35 5.72 7.33
CA SER A 41 29.62 5.48 8.76
C SER A 41 30.51 4.24 8.96
N LEU A 42 31.78 4.46 9.31
CA LEU A 42 32.66 3.44 9.86
C LEU A 42 32.43 3.22 11.38
N SER A 43 31.34 3.70 11.98
CA SER A 43 31.13 3.55 13.44
C SER A 43 29.68 3.60 13.97
N GLY A 44 28.67 3.81 13.14
CA GLY A 44 27.28 3.95 13.57
C GLY A 44 26.60 2.59 13.77
N ARG A 45 26.61 2.06 15.00
CA ARG A 45 25.84 0.87 15.36
C ARG A 45 24.35 1.08 15.04
N ARG A 46 23.76 0.18 14.27
CA ARG A 46 22.32 0.13 13.96
C ARG A 46 21.56 -0.29 15.23
N ASN A 47 21.18 0.70 16.04
CA ASN A 47 20.48 0.45 17.29
C ASN A 47 18.96 0.39 17.07
N TRP A 48 18.30 -0.42 17.89
CA TRP A 48 16.86 -0.40 18.06
C TRP A 48 16.45 0.83 18.86
N GLN A 49 15.40 1.51 18.43
CA GLN A 49 14.90 2.72 19.06
C GLN A 49 13.40 2.58 19.31
N GLU A 50 12.95 2.90 20.51
CA GLU A 50 11.52 3.01 20.80
C GLU A 50 10.94 4.20 20.04
N ARG A 51 9.79 3.96 19.40
CA ARG A 51 9.03 4.98 18.67
C ARG A 51 7.55 4.72 18.92
N TYR A 52 6.78 5.80 18.95
CA TYR A 52 5.33 5.71 18.93
C TYR A 52 4.84 5.70 17.49
N PHE A 53 3.99 4.74 17.14
CA PHE A 53 3.50 4.53 15.78
C PHE A 53 2.04 4.96 15.64
N SER A 54 1.69 5.42 14.45
CA SER A 54 0.32 5.65 14.01
C SER A 54 0.15 5.12 12.60
N LEU A 55 -0.82 4.23 12.40
CA LEU A 55 -1.22 3.70 11.11
C LEU A 55 -2.49 4.40 10.63
N ASP A 56 -2.38 5.08 9.49
CA ASP A 56 -3.52 5.49 8.69
C ASP A 56 -3.92 4.31 7.80
N ILE A 57 -4.99 3.61 8.19
CA ILE A 57 -5.41 2.35 7.56
C ILE A 57 -5.84 2.57 6.11
N ASP A 58 -6.58 3.66 5.84
CA ASP A 58 -7.15 3.93 4.53
C ASP A 58 -6.08 4.31 3.51
N ARG A 59 -5.03 5.03 3.97
CA ARG A 59 -3.95 5.51 3.09
C ARG A 59 -2.75 4.57 3.04
N GLY A 60 -2.69 3.57 3.91
CA GLY A 60 -1.51 2.71 4.05
C GLY A 60 -0.28 3.47 4.51
N GLU A 61 -0.45 4.43 5.43
CA GLU A 61 0.65 5.24 5.94
C GLU A 61 0.98 4.89 7.39
N LEU A 62 2.16 4.32 7.60
CA LEU A 62 2.69 4.02 8.93
C LEU A 62 3.69 5.11 9.34
N ARG A 63 3.22 6.04 10.18
CA ARG A 63 4.02 7.14 10.73
C ARG A 63 4.61 6.75 12.08
N TYR A 64 5.79 7.28 12.37
CA TYR A 64 6.42 7.07 13.67
C TYR A 64 7.02 8.36 14.23
N PHE A 65 6.90 8.50 15.55
CA PHE A 65 7.19 9.69 16.33
C PHE A 65 8.24 9.38 17.39
N GLU A 66 8.82 10.43 17.96
CA GLU A 66 9.74 10.30 19.08
C GLU A 66 9.12 9.56 20.27
N ASP A 67 7.89 9.94 20.61
CA ASP A 67 7.14 9.47 21.77
C ASP A 67 5.62 9.60 21.55
N ALA A 68 4.84 9.22 22.57
CA ALA A 68 3.38 9.21 22.57
C ALA A 68 2.72 10.60 22.45
N SER A 69 3.47 11.71 22.61
CA SER A 69 2.90 13.05 22.36
C SER A 69 2.62 13.31 20.88
N MET A 70 3.23 12.50 20.00
CA MET A 70 3.15 12.65 18.53
C MET A 70 3.59 14.03 18.01
N GLY A 71 4.30 14.83 18.83
CA GLY A 71 4.72 16.18 18.45
C GLY A 71 5.88 16.24 17.44
N ALA A 72 6.71 15.19 17.39
CA ALA A 72 7.89 15.12 16.53
C ALA A 72 7.90 13.86 15.65
N GLN A 73 7.42 13.98 14.41
CA GLN A 73 7.47 12.89 13.43
C GLN A 73 8.93 12.61 13.04
N LYS A 74 9.35 11.35 13.16
CA LYS A 74 10.71 10.87 12.79
C LYS A 74 10.74 10.17 11.43
N GLY A 75 9.58 9.77 10.90
CA GLY A 75 9.45 9.35 9.52
C GLY A 75 8.10 8.70 9.20
N LEU A 76 8.00 8.27 7.95
CA LEU A 76 6.83 7.65 7.35
C LEU A 76 7.27 6.42 6.54
N VAL A 77 6.43 5.39 6.56
CA VAL A 77 6.50 4.24 5.67
C VAL A 77 5.16 4.12 4.96
N GLN A 78 5.18 4.23 3.64
CA GLN A 78 3.97 4.07 2.83
C GLN A 78 3.93 2.65 2.27
N LEU A 79 2.83 1.96 2.55
CA LEU A 79 2.54 0.63 2.01
C LEU A 79 2.23 0.76 0.51
N THR A 80 2.62 -0.25 -0.25
CA THR A 80 2.31 -0.38 -1.69
C THR A 80 1.57 -1.69 -1.94
N ALA A 81 1.05 -1.88 -3.15
CA ALA A 81 0.37 -3.13 -3.52
C ALA A 81 1.32 -4.34 -3.40
N GLU A 82 2.61 -4.12 -3.64
CA GLU A 82 3.69 -5.11 -3.59
C GLU A 82 4.25 -5.32 -2.18
N THR A 83 3.85 -4.50 -1.21
CA THR A 83 4.35 -4.63 0.16
C THR A 83 3.99 -5.99 0.75
N GLN A 84 4.96 -6.61 1.43
CA GLN A 84 4.81 -7.89 2.11
C GLN A 84 5.23 -7.76 3.57
N ILE A 85 4.48 -8.44 4.45
CA ILE A 85 4.86 -8.65 5.85
C ILE A 85 5.69 -9.93 5.92
N GLN A 86 6.91 -9.84 6.43
CA GLN A 86 7.78 -11.00 6.66
C GLN A 86 8.03 -11.21 8.15
N ARG A 87 7.83 -12.44 8.62
CA ARG A 87 8.25 -12.92 9.94
C ARG A 87 9.60 -13.61 9.78
N SER A 88 10.68 -12.84 9.70
CA SER A 88 12.04 -13.40 9.68
C SER A 88 12.51 -13.63 11.11
N ALA A 89 13.15 -14.77 11.37
CA ALA A 89 14.03 -14.91 12.54
C ALA A 89 15.08 -13.79 12.45
N PRO A 90 15.18 -12.89 13.44
CA PRO A 90 16.07 -11.76 13.26
C PRO A 90 17.50 -12.29 13.30
N ASN A 91 18.33 -11.89 12.33
CA ASN A 91 19.77 -12.17 12.38
C ASN A 91 20.40 -11.29 13.47
N LEU A 92 20.15 -11.62 14.74
CA LEU A 92 20.59 -10.89 15.92
C LEU A 92 22.07 -11.12 16.18
N LYS A 93 22.93 -10.51 15.37
CA LYS A 93 24.36 -10.43 15.69
C LYS A 93 24.60 -9.30 16.68
N GLY A 94 25.17 -9.59 17.86
CA GLY A 94 25.67 -8.60 18.81
C GLY A 94 25.11 -8.69 20.24
N LYS A 95 25.31 -7.63 21.04
CA LYS A 95 25.01 -7.59 22.49
C LYS A 95 23.52 -7.82 22.84
N HIS A 96 22.61 -7.65 21.88
CA HIS A 96 21.17 -7.94 22.02
C HIS A 96 20.75 -9.33 21.52
N GLY A 97 21.66 -10.11 20.91
CA GLY A 97 21.44 -11.53 20.57
C GLY A 97 22.09 -12.50 21.56
N ARG A 98 22.85 -11.99 22.55
CA ARG A 98 23.37 -12.81 23.65
C ARG A 98 22.24 -13.06 24.65
N GLY A 99 21.66 -14.26 24.59
CA GLY A 99 20.69 -14.73 25.58
C GLY A 99 19.23 -14.35 25.34
N VAL A 100 18.90 -13.80 24.17
CA VAL A 100 17.49 -13.73 23.75
C VAL A 100 17.20 -15.06 23.06
N GLU A 101 16.45 -15.93 23.74
CA GLU A 101 15.90 -17.11 23.09
C GLU A 101 15.14 -16.66 21.83
N GLU A 102 15.34 -17.36 20.71
CA GLU A 102 14.71 -17.08 19.41
C GLU A 102 13.18 -16.91 19.50
N GLN A 103 12.57 -17.40 20.59
CA GLN A 103 11.15 -17.44 20.87
C GLN A 103 10.54 -16.11 21.34
N GLU A 104 11.31 -15.08 21.72
CA GLU A 104 10.77 -13.83 22.29
C GLU A 104 10.85 -12.60 21.37
N LEU A 105 11.18 -12.79 20.10
CA LEU A 105 11.30 -11.69 19.15
C LEU A 105 9.98 -11.50 18.43
N HIS A 106 9.08 -10.74 19.06
CA HIS A 106 7.81 -10.31 18.48
C HIS A 106 8.04 -9.33 17.30
N TYR A 107 8.60 -9.85 16.22
CA TYR A 107 9.29 -9.11 15.17
C TYR A 107 8.62 -9.30 13.81
N PHE A 108 8.63 -8.25 13.00
CA PHE A 108 8.27 -8.35 11.60
C PHE A 108 8.99 -7.28 10.76
N GLU A 109 9.04 -7.55 9.46
CA GLU A 109 9.61 -6.67 8.45
C GLU A 109 8.56 -6.32 7.40
N LEU A 110 8.62 -5.09 6.90
CA LEU A 110 7.88 -4.67 5.72
C LEU A 110 8.85 -4.45 4.56
N THR A 111 8.61 -5.14 3.45
CA THR A 111 9.40 -5.01 2.21
C THR A 111 8.61 -4.25 1.15
N ALA A 112 9.29 -3.75 0.11
CA ALA A 112 8.68 -3.02 -1.00
C ALA A 112 7.86 -1.77 -0.59
N CYS A 113 8.13 -1.17 0.56
CA CYS A 113 7.48 0.07 1.00
C CYS A 113 8.20 1.31 0.49
N LYS A 114 7.50 2.45 0.43
CA LYS A 114 8.09 3.76 0.15
C LYS A 114 8.38 4.54 1.43
N ASP A 115 9.34 5.46 1.36
CA ASP A 115 9.66 6.41 2.42
C ASP A 115 8.81 7.69 2.34
N ASP A 116 9.16 8.69 3.16
CA ASP A 116 8.50 10.00 3.22
C ASP A 116 8.64 10.83 1.94
N ARG A 117 9.55 10.44 1.04
CA ARG A 117 9.76 11.07 -0.27
C ARG A 117 9.02 10.32 -1.39
N GLY A 118 8.29 9.26 -1.05
CA GLY A 118 7.65 8.38 -2.03
C GLY A 118 8.64 7.48 -2.77
N VAL A 119 9.90 7.38 -2.30
CA VAL A 119 10.93 6.55 -2.92
C VAL A 119 10.90 5.16 -2.32
N LEU A 120 11.02 4.14 -3.16
CA LEU A 120 11.08 2.75 -2.71
C LEU A 120 12.29 2.55 -1.80
N ARG A 121 12.07 1.97 -0.62
CA ARG A 121 13.14 1.74 0.35
C ARG A 121 14.11 0.67 -0.16
N GLU A 122 15.42 0.95 -0.05
CA GLU A 122 16.48 0.00 -0.44
C GLU A 122 16.51 -1.28 0.42
N GLY A 123 15.91 -1.25 1.61
CA GLY A 123 15.90 -2.38 2.53
C GLY A 123 14.64 -2.41 3.39
N PRO A 124 14.40 -3.56 4.06
CA PRO A 124 13.20 -3.77 4.84
C PRO A 124 13.05 -2.75 5.96
N PHE A 125 11.81 -2.40 6.25
CA PHE A 125 11.45 -1.66 7.45
C PHE A 125 11.22 -2.65 8.60
N GLN A 126 12.10 -2.63 9.60
CA GLN A 126 12.16 -3.66 10.63
C GLN A 126 11.66 -3.10 11.97
N VAL A 127 10.72 -3.82 12.59
CA VAL A 127 10.08 -3.43 13.85
C VAL A 127 9.89 -4.62 14.80
N ARG A 128 9.76 -4.33 16.10
CA ARG A 128 9.47 -5.30 17.16
C ARG A 128 8.39 -4.74 18.09
N ALA A 129 7.32 -5.51 18.27
CA ALA A 129 6.26 -5.26 19.25
C ALA A 129 6.69 -5.68 20.66
N ARG A 130 5.96 -5.24 21.70
CA ARG A 130 6.30 -5.58 23.09
C ARG A 130 5.84 -6.97 23.51
N SER A 131 4.83 -7.50 22.85
CA SER A 131 4.25 -8.82 23.13
C SER A 131 3.84 -9.54 21.84
N ALA A 132 3.60 -10.85 21.94
CA ALA A 132 3.08 -11.65 20.83
C ALA A 132 1.69 -11.16 20.40
N GLN A 133 0.87 -10.79 21.38
CA GLN A 133 -0.46 -10.23 21.12
C GLN A 133 -0.37 -8.92 20.33
N GLU A 134 0.49 -7.98 20.75
CA GLU A 134 0.66 -6.72 20.02
C GLU A 134 1.18 -6.94 18.60
N LEU A 135 2.07 -7.93 18.40
CA LEU A 135 2.54 -8.30 17.07
C LEU A 135 1.38 -8.75 16.17
N GLU A 136 0.52 -9.63 16.67
CA GLU A 136 -0.64 -10.11 15.91
C GLU A 136 -1.60 -8.97 15.59
N GLU A 137 -1.88 -8.09 16.55
CA GLU A 137 -2.75 -6.91 16.36
C GLU A 137 -2.20 -5.94 15.31
N TRP A 138 -0.89 -5.65 15.36
CA TRP A 138 -0.24 -4.81 14.35
C TRP A 138 -0.26 -5.47 12.97
N GLN A 139 0.02 -6.77 12.88
CA GLN A 139 -0.02 -7.49 11.61
C GLN A 139 -1.41 -7.51 11.00
N ALA A 140 -2.45 -7.82 11.79
CA ALA A 140 -3.82 -7.80 11.31
C ALA A 140 -4.22 -6.41 10.76
N SER A 141 -3.77 -5.34 11.42
CA SER A 141 -4.08 -3.96 11.01
C SER A 141 -3.33 -3.55 9.74
N ILE A 142 -2.08 -3.96 9.59
CA ILE A 142 -1.29 -3.72 8.38
C ILE A 142 -1.81 -4.57 7.23
N ASP A 143 -2.14 -5.84 7.44
CA ASP A 143 -2.72 -6.72 6.43
C ASP A 143 -4.06 -6.16 5.92
N PHE A 144 -4.91 -5.67 6.82
CA PHE A 144 -6.16 -4.99 6.44
C PHE A 144 -5.88 -3.77 5.56
N SER A 145 -4.93 -2.92 5.97
CA SER A 145 -4.54 -1.75 5.18
C SER A 145 -3.96 -2.14 3.80
N LEU A 146 -3.16 -3.21 3.72
CA LEU A 146 -2.64 -3.74 2.46
C LEU A 146 -3.75 -4.22 1.52
N GLN A 147 -4.82 -4.82 2.05
CA GLN A 147 -5.97 -5.20 1.23
C GLN A 147 -6.62 -3.97 0.58
N LEU A 148 -6.78 -2.87 1.33
CA LEU A 148 -7.30 -1.61 0.79
C LEU A 148 -6.38 -1.01 -0.27
N VAL A 149 -5.07 -0.93 0.00
CA VAL A 149 -4.08 -0.41 -0.94
C VAL A 149 -4.06 -1.22 -2.24
N ARG A 150 -4.12 -2.55 -2.15
CA ARG A 150 -4.19 -3.44 -3.32
C ARG A 150 -5.49 -3.29 -4.09
N ALA A 151 -6.62 -3.16 -3.40
CA ALA A 151 -7.92 -2.93 -4.03
C ALA A 151 -7.91 -1.60 -4.81
N ALA A 152 -7.38 -0.53 -4.21
CA ALA A 152 -7.25 0.77 -4.85
C ALA A 152 -6.32 0.73 -6.07
N ALA A 153 -5.16 0.06 -5.96
CA ALA A 153 -4.24 -0.09 -7.08
C ALA A 153 -4.87 -0.87 -8.27
N ASN A 154 -5.65 -1.91 -7.97
CA ASN A 154 -6.37 -2.67 -8.99
C ASN A 154 -7.48 -1.84 -9.66
N GLN A 155 -8.17 -0.97 -8.92
CA GLN A 155 -9.18 -0.08 -9.50
C GLN A 155 -8.55 0.92 -10.48
N VAL A 156 -7.41 1.52 -10.11
CA VAL A 156 -6.65 2.41 -11.01
C VAL A 156 -6.22 1.66 -12.27
N ALA A 157 -5.69 0.45 -12.14
CA ALA A 157 -5.30 -0.35 -13.29
C ALA A 157 -6.50 -0.70 -14.22
N VAL A 158 -7.69 -0.95 -13.65
CA VAL A 158 -8.91 -1.21 -14.43
C VAL A 158 -9.43 0.07 -15.10
N ASP A 159 -9.35 1.22 -14.44
CA ASP A 159 -9.75 2.50 -15.03
C ASP A 159 -8.77 2.96 -16.12
N ASP A 160 -7.47 2.69 -15.98
CA ASP A 160 -6.47 2.90 -17.03
C ASP A 160 -6.64 1.95 -18.23
N LEU A 161 -7.23 0.77 -17.99
CA LEU A 161 -7.58 -0.19 -19.04
C LEU A 161 -8.94 0.09 -19.69
N LYS A 162 -9.74 1.05 -19.22
CA LYS A 162 -10.86 1.56 -20.00
C LYS A 162 -10.26 2.38 -21.14
N PRO A 163 -10.29 1.90 -22.39
CA PRO A 163 -9.76 2.68 -23.49
C PRO A 163 -10.53 4.00 -23.54
N ASN A 164 -9.78 5.10 -23.63
CA ASN A 164 -10.26 6.42 -23.98
C ASN A 164 -11.49 6.31 -24.91
N ALA A 165 -12.67 6.56 -24.33
CA ALA A 165 -13.96 6.55 -25.02
C ALA A 165 -14.02 7.42 -26.30
N PRO A 166 -13.18 8.44 -26.53
CA PRO A 166 -13.21 9.16 -27.80
C PRO A 166 -12.84 8.29 -29.01
N LEU A 167 -11.91 7.35 -28.87
CA LEU A 167 -11.39 6.58 -30.02
C LEU A 167 -12.35 5.47 -30.48
N VAL A 168 -13.11 4.86 -29.57
CA VAL A 168 -14.10 3.83 -29.93
C VAL A 168 -15.33 4.47 -30.58
N ALA A 169 -15.73 5.66 -30.12
CA ALA A 169 -16.81 6.42 -30.74
C ALA A 169 -16.43 6.92 -32.15
N GLU A 170 -15.21 7.43 -32.32
CA GLU A 170 -14.71 7.91 -33.62
C GLU A 170 -14.53 6.76 -34.63
N LEU A 171 -14.08 5.58 -34.18
CA LEU A 171 -13.98 4.39 -35.04
C LEU A 171 -15.35 3.84 -35.43
N ALA A 172 -16.32 3.84 -34.51
CA ALA A 172 -17.70 3.41 -34.77
C ALA A 172 -18.41 4.37 -35.75
N GLU A 173 -18.16 5.68 -35.63
CA GLU A 173 -18.71 6.67 -36.55
C GLU A 173 -18.04 6.59 -37.94
N THR A 174 -16.74 6.30 -38.00
CA THR A 174 -16.00 6.12 -39.26
C THR A 174 -16.42 4.83 -39.99
N LEU A 175 -16.70 3.76 -39.26
CA LEU A 175 -17.23 2.51 -39.82
C LEU A 175 -18.67 2.67 -40.33
N LYS A 176 -19.50 3.47 -39.65
CA LYS A 176 -20.87 3.78 -40.08
C LYS A 176 -20.93 4.65 -41.33
N ARG A 177 -20.02 5.64 -41.47
CA ARG A 177 -19.91 6.44 -42.70
C ARG A 177 -19.43 5.64 -43.91
N ARG A 178 -18.62 4.59 -43.69
CA ARG A 178 -18.18 3.68 -44.76
C ARG A 178 -19.27 2.73 -45.23
N SER A 179 -20.20 2.31 -44.37
CA SER A 179 -21.33 1.48 -44.78
C SER A 179 -22.36 2.25 -45.62
N ASP A 180 -22.57 3.54 -45.34
CA ASP A 180 -23.56 4.37 -46.08
C ASP A 180 -23.04 4.81 -47.47
N SER A 181 -21.73 4.73 -47.71
CA SER A 181 -21.09 5.06 -49.00
C SER A 181 -21.12 3.91 -50.02
N LEU A 182 -21.61 2.72 -49.65
CA LEU A 182 -21.70 1.54 -50.51
C LEU A 182 -23.14 1.22 -50.95
N ALA A 183 -24.07 2.15 -50.76
CA ALA A 183 -25.39 2.02 -51.36
C ALA A 183 -25.24 2.04 -52.89
N PRO A 184 -25.67 0.99 -53.61
CA PRO A 184 -25.65 0.98 -55.06
C PRO A 184 -26.58 2.09 -55.59
N PRO A 185 -26.27 2.70 -56.74
CA PRO A 185 -27.11 3.75 -57.30
C PRO A 185 -28.54 3.24 -57.54
N PRO A 186 -29.56 4.09 -57.40
CA PRO A 186 -30.93 3.69 -57.70
C PRO A 186 -31.03 3.25 -59.16
N CYS A 187 -31.54 2.04 -59.38
CA CYS A 187 -31.90 1.53 -60.71
C CYS A 187 -32.98 2.43 -61.31
N ASP A 188 -32.59 3.23 -62.29
CA ASP A 188 -33.50 4.10 -63.04
C ASP A 188 -34.36 3.24 -63.98
N SER A 189 -35.53 2.86 -63.47
CA SER A 189 -36.53 2.05 -64.17
C SER A 189 -37.51 2.96 -64.91
N SER A 190 -37.04 3.71 -65.90
CA SER A 190 -37.94 4.48 -66.77
C SER A 190 -37.27 4.86 -68.10
N LYS A 191 -37.59 4.08 -69.13
CA LYS A 191 -37.84 4.51 -70.52
C LYS A 191 -38.24 3.29 -71.38
N MET A 192 -39.50 2.90 -71.28
CA MET A 192 -40.23 2.33 -72.41
C MET A 192 -41.06 3.46 -73.00
N ILE A 193 -40.65 4.03 -74.13
CA ILE A 193 -41.59 4.64 -75.08
C ILE A 193 -41.05 4.39 -76.49
N ASP A 194 -41.92 3.76 -77.29
CA ASP A 194 -41.80 3.41 -78.70
C ASP A 194 -41.41 4.56 -79.62
N THR A 195 -40.67 4.26 -80.69
CA THR A 195 -40.94 4.86 -82.01
C THR A 195 -40.37 4.02 -83.15
N LEU A 196 -41.26 3.34 -83.89
CA LEU A 196 -41.13 3.01 -85.32
C LEU A 196 -41.74 4.18 -86.12
N PRO A 197 -41.22 4.51 -87.32
CA PRO A 197 -41.49 3.73 -88.54
C PRO A 197 -40.24 3.26 -89.30
#